data_AF-A0A6J5CTL8-F1
#
_entry.id   AF-A0A6J5CTL8-F1
#
_cell.length_a   1.000
_cell.length_b   1.000
_cell.length_c   1.000
_cell.angle_alpha   90.00
_cell.angle_beta   90.00
_cell.angle_gamma   90.00
#
_symmetry.space_group_name_H-M   'P 1'
#
loop_
_entity.id
_entity.type
_entity.pdbx_description
1 polymer ?
#
loop_
_entity_poly.entity_id
_entity_poly.type
_entity_poly.pdbx_seq_one_letter_code
_entity_poly.pdbx_strand_id
1 'polypeptide(L)'
;MGHSVSAAPDADRVGEPSPHRKALPALALAALGVVYGDIGTSPLYTLSTVFAPGNGLPLNAFNIVGIVSLIFWSLMVVVSLKYVVLILRANNHGEGGIMALLALAASSVATRPRLRRALLMVGVMGAALFFGDSVITPAISVLSAVEGLEAAAPGLKTYVIPVTLAALIALFVM
;
A
#
# COMPACT_ATOMS: atom_id res chain seq x y z
N MET A 1 69.19 8.59 1.67
CA MET A 1 69.55 7.93 0.39
C MET A 1 69.02 6.52 0.49
N GLY A 2 68.07 5.99 -0.28
CA GLY A 2 67.35 6.38 -1.49
C GLY A 2 66.68 5.10 -2.00
N HIS A 3 65.42 5.21 -2.42
CA HIS A 3 64.50 4.20 -2.94
C HIS A 3 65.05 3.04 -3.81
N SER A 4 64.39 1.87 -3.75
CA SER A 4 63.50 1.40 -4.82
C SER A 4 62.55 0.28 -4.39
N VAL A 5 61.29 0.44 -4.81
CA VAL A 5 60.10 -0.42 -4.65
C VAL A 5 59.93 -1.29 -5.91
N SER A 6 59.07 -2.32 -5.83
CA SER A 6 58.25 -2.94 -6.91
C SER A 6 58.61 -4.41 -7.20
N ALA A 7 57.73 -5.39 -7.39
CA ALA A 7 56.27 -5.62 -7.33
C ALA A 7 56.10 -7.17 -7.48
N ALA A 8 54.99 -7.87 -7.22
CA ALA A 8 53.58 -7.54 -7.14
C ALA A 8 52.87 -8.57 -6.23
N PRO A 9 51.73 -8.22 -5.59
CA PRO A 9 50.87 -9.15 -4.87
C PRO A 9 49.93 -9.89 -5.82
N ASP A 10 49.62 -11.13 -5.45
CA ASP A 10 48.68 -12.03 -6.12
C ASP A 10 47.32 -11.33 -6.29
N ALA A 11 46.93 -11.10 -7.54
CA ALA A 11 45.74 -10.36 -7.90
C ALA A 11 44.49 -11.20 -7.58
N ASP A 12 43.88 -10.87 -6.46
CA ASP A 12 42.45 -10.72 -6.24
C ASP A 12 41.58 -11.12 -7.46
N ARG A 13 41.19 -12.40 -7.53
CA ARG A 13 40.08 -12.83 -8.38
C ARG A 13 38.79 -12.46 -7.66
N VAL A 14 38.49 -11.17 -7.66
CA VAL A 14 37.18 -10.62 -7.32
C VAL A 14 36.18 -11.28 -8.26
N GLY A 15 35.34 -12.15 -7.70
CA GLY A 15 34.26 -12.81 -8.40
C GLY A 15 33.38 -11.80 -9.12
N GLU A 16 33.05 -12.14 -10.35
CA GLU A 16 32.28 -11.30 -11.26
C GLU A 16 30.96 -10.80 -10.62
N PRO A 17 30.57 -9.53 -10.84
CA PRO A 17 29.30 -9.01 -10.35
C PRO A 17 28.12 -9.67 -11.06
N SER A 18 27.27 -10.33 -10.26
CA SER A 18 26.04 -11.01 -10.69
C SER A 18 25.04 -10.07 -11.41
N PRO A 19 24.20 -10.59 -12.33
CA PRO A 19 23.32 -9.79 -13.18
C PRO A 19 22.09 -9.26 -12.43
N HIS A 20 22.28 -8.29 -11.53
CA HIS A 20 21.22 -7.76 -10.65
C HIS A 20 20.42 -6.57 -11.23
N ARG A 21 20.73 -6.11 -12.46
CA ARG A 21 20.16 -4.85 -12.99
C ARG A 21 18.85 -4.98 -13.78
N LYS A 22 18.49 -6.18 -14.25
CA LYS A 22 17.31 -6.36 -15.12
C LYS A 22 15.99 -6.54 -14.36
N ALA A 23 16.03 -6.86 -13.07
CA ALA A 23 14.84 -7.07 -12.24
C ALA A 23 14.24 -5.77 -11.68
N LEU A 24 15.02 -4.70 -11.57
CA LEU A 24 14.58 -3.42 -10.98
C LEU A 24 13.36 -2.76 -11.67
N PRO A 25 13.30 -2.63 -13.02
CA PRO A 25 12.14 -2.01 -13.65
C PRO A 25 10.88 -2.90 -13.55
N ALA A 26 11.04 -4.22 -13.59
CA ALA A 26 9.92 -5.15 -13.44
C ALA A 26 9.37 -5.13 -12.00
N LEU A 27 10.24 -5.10 -10.98
CA LEU A 27 9.83 -4.96 -9.59
C LEU A 27 9.17 -3.61 -9.32
N ALA A 28 9.69 -2.51 -9.90
CA ALA A 28 9.09 -1.19 -9.75
C ALA A 28 7.69 -1.13 -10.36
N LEU A 29 7.49 -1.74 -11.54
CA LEU A 29 6.17 -1.84 -12.16
C LEU A 29 5.21 -2.69 -11.32
N ALA A 30 5.68 -3.81 -10.78
CA ALA A 30 4.88 -4.66 -9.89
C ALA A 30 4.48 -3.90 -8.61
N ALA A 31 5.42 -3.21 -7.96
CA ALA A 31 5.14 -2.40 -6.78
C ALA A 31 4.15 -1.26 -7.06
N LEU A 32 4.30 -0.56 -8.19
CA LEU A 32 3.34 0.45 -8.63
C LEU A 32 1.96 -0.16 -8.87
N GLY A 33 1.89 -1.33 -9.51
CA GLY A 33 0.64 -2.05 -9.74
C GLY A 33 -0.07 -2.43 -8.44
N VAL A 34 0.67 -2.89 -7.44
CA VAL A 34 0.12 -3.20 -6.10
C VAL A 34 -0.40 -1.94 -5.42
N VAL A 35 0.37 -0.85 -5.41
CA VAL A 35 0.00 0.40 -4.73
C VAL A 35 -1.22 1.06 -5.41
N TYR A 36 -1.23 1.14 -6.74
CA TYR A 36 -2.38 1.71 -7.46
C TYR A 36 -3.61 0.78 -7.40
N GLY A 37 -3.39 -0.54 -7.31
CA GLY A 37 -4.46 -1.51 -7.08
C GLY A 37 -5.15 -1.26 -5.74
N ASP A 38 -4.38 -1.15 -4.65
CA ASP A 38 -4.89 -0.86 -3.31
C ASP A 38 -5.70 0.45 -3.28
N ILE A 39 -5.17 1.54 -3.87
CA ILE A 39 -5.86 2.83 -3.96
C ILE A 39 -7.20 2.74 -4.71
N GLY A 40 -7.29 1.90 -5.75
CA GLY A 40 -8.48 1.78 -6.59
C GLY A 40 -9.63 0.97 -5.97
N THR A 41 -9.34 0.07 -5.01
CA THR A 41 -10.36 -0.81 -4.42
C THR A 41 -11.36 -0.07 -3.54
N SER A 42 -10.90 0.94 -2.80
CA SER A 42 -11.75 1.69 -1.87
C SER A 42 -12.86 2.50 -2.56
N PRO A 43 -12.62 3.22 -3.68
CA PRO A 43 -13.69 3.78 -4.52
C PRO A 43 -14.69 2.74 -5.04
N LEU A 44 -14.21 1.59 -5.50
CA LEU A 44 -15.08 0.54 -6.07
C LEU A 44 -16.02 -0.03 -5.02
N TYR A 45 -15.50 -0.31 -3.82
CA TYR A 45 -16.32 -0.73 -2.68
C TYR A 45 -17.30 0.36 -2.23
N THR A 46 -16.87 1.62 -2.23
CA THR A 46 -17.76 2.75 -1.90
C THR A 46 -18.90 2.85 -2.91
N LEU A 47 -18.63 2.65 -4.20
CA LEU A 47 -19.68 2.63 -5.22
C LEU A 47 -20.64 1.46 -5.04
N SER A 48 -20.13 0.24 -4.79
CA SER A 48 -21.00 -0.93 -4.60
C SER A 48 -21.88 -0.80 -3.35
N THR A 49 -21.36 -0.20 -2.28
CA THR A 49 -22.11 0.01 -1.03
C THR A 49 -23.15 1.13 -1.14
N VAL A 50 -22.83 2.25 -1.79
CA VAL A 50 -23.76 3.37 -1.93
C VAL A 50 -24.96 3.03 -2.81
N PHE A 51 -24.81 2.11 -3.77
CA PHE A 51 -25.88 1.64 -4.64
C PHE A 51 -26.45 0.27 -4.25
N ALA A 52 -26.21 -0.17 -3.00
CA ALA A 52 -26.68 -1.46 -2.54
C ALA A 52 -28.23 -1.59 -2.63
N PRO A 53 -28.78 -2.72 -3.09
CA PRO A 53 -30.21 -2.87 -3.40
C PRO A 53 -31.21 -2.65 -2.24
N GLY A 54 -30.75 -2.60 -0.98
CA GLY A 54 -31.63 -2.50 0.20
C GLY A 54 -31.66 -1.14 0.90
N ASN A 55 -30.56 -0.39 0.87
CA ASN A 55 -30.36 0.86 1.61
C ASN A 55 -29.59 1.92 0.80
N GLY A 56 -29.29 1.63 -0.47
CA GLY A 56 -28.55 2.50 -1.36
C GLY A 56 -29.41 3.57 -2.01
N LEU A 57 -28.74 4.55 -2.60
CA LEU A 57 -29.38 5.60 -3.39
C LEU A 57 -29.94 5.00 -4.70
N PRO A 58 -31.06 5.53 -5.22
CA PRO A 58 -31.57 5.08 -6.50
C PRO A 58 -30.55 5.34 -7.61
N LEU A 59 -30.43 4.38 -8.53
CA LEU A 59 -29.57 4.48 -9.71
C LEU A 59 -30.18 5.50 -10.69
N ASN A 60 -29.81 6.76 -10.52
CA ASN A 60 -30.16 7.85 -11.43
C ASN A 60 -28.89 8.61 -11.85
N ALA A 61 -28.94 9.28 -13.01
CA ALA A 61 -27.79 9.98 -13.55
C ALA A 61 -27.23 11.05 -12.59
N PHE A 62 -28.12 11.71 -11.84
CA PHE A 62 -27.75 12.75 -10.87
C PHE A 62 -26.90 12.19 -9.71
N ASN A 63 -27.31 11.08 -9.10
CA ASN A 63 -26.64 10.42 -8.00
C ASN A 63 -25.30 9.83 -8.46
N ILE A 64 -25.26 9.22 -9.65
CA ILE A 64 -24.02 8.67 -10.21
C ILE A 64 -22.97 9.78 -10.36
N VAL A 65 -23.32 10.89 -11.01
CA VAL A 65 -22.40 12.02 -11.18
C VAL A 65 -22.02 12.63 -9.83
N GLY A 66 -22.98 12.77 -8.91
CA GLY A 66 -22.75 13.29 -7.56
C GLY A 66 -21.74 12.44 -6.77
N ILE A 67 -21.92 11.13 -6.73
CA ILE A 67 -21.05 10.20 -5.99
C ILE A 67 -19.67 10.13 -6.63
N VAL A 68 -19.58 10.01 -7.96
CA VAL A 68 -18.29 9.99 -8.66
C VAL A 68 -17.52 11.29 -8.43
N SER A 69 -18.21 12.44 -8.43
CA SER A 69 -17.61 13.74 -8.10
C SER A 69 -17.11 13.79 -6.65
N LEU A 70 -17.89 13.30 -5.69
CA LEU A 70 -17.48 13.24 -4.28
C LEU A 70 -16.25 12.35 -4.07
N ILE A 71 -16.23 11.18 -4.72
CA ILE A 71 -15.07 10.28 -4.70
C ILE A 71 -13.84 10.99 -5.29
N PHE A 72 -13.99 11.61 -6.46
CA PHE A 72 -12.91 12.33 -7.14
C PHE A 72 -12.33 13.45 -6.26
N TRP A 73 -13.19 14.33 -5.73
CA TRP A 73 -12.76 15.43 -4.88
C TRP A 73 -12.18 14.96 -3.55
N SER A 74 -12.76 13.91 -2.94
CA SER A 74 -12.21 13.29 -1.74
C SER A 74 -10.80 12.77 -1.98
N LEU A 75 -10.58 11.99 -3.06
CA LEU A 75 -9.25 11.50 -3.43
C LEU A 75 -8.27 12.65 -3.71
N MET A 76 -8.69 13.68 -4.45
CA MET A 76 -7.85 14.84 -4.74
C MET A 76 -7.42 15.56 -3.46
N VAL A 77 -8.34 15.80 -2.52
CA VAL A 77 -8.04 16.46 -1.24
C VAL A 77 -7.16 15.58 -0.36
N VAL A 78 -7.48 14.30 -0.21
CA VAL A 78 -6.71 13.36 0.61
C VAL A 78 -5.29 13.21 0.05
N VAL A 79 -5.13 12.93 -1.23
CA VAL A 79 -3.79 12.77 -1.84
C VAL A 79 -2.99 14.07 -1.76
N SER A 80 -3.58 15.21 -2.10
CA SER A 80 -2.84 16.48 -2.09
C SER A 80 -2.51 16.95 -0.68
N LEU A 81 -3.49 17.00 0.22
CA LEU A 81 -3.30 17.57 1.56
C LEU A 81 -2.64 16.58 2.52
N LYS A 82 -3.23 15.39 2.69
CA LYS A 82 -2.72 14.40 3.64
C LYS A 82 -1.39 13.83 3.15
N TYR A 83 -1.32 13.38 1.90
CA TYR A 83 -0.12 12.68 1.44
C TYR A 83 0.98 13.64 0.95
N VAL A 84 0.69 14.55 0.03
CA VAL A 84 1.73 15.42 -0.54
C VAL A 84 2.21 16.49 0.46
N VAL A 85 1.30 17.17 1.16
CA VAL A 85 1.70 18.25 2.08
C VAL A 85 2.20 17.73 3.43
N LEU A 86 1.56 16.72 4.03
CA LEU A 86 1.97 16.23 5.36
C LEU A 86 2.94 15.04 5.29
N ILE A 87 2.53 13.94 4.66
CA ILE A 87 3.31 12.68 4.71
C ILE A 87 4.64 12.82 3.98
N LEU A 88 4.68 13.38 2.76
CA LEU A 88 5.94 13.52 2.01
C LEU A 88 6.90 14.55 2.64
N ARG A 89 6.40 15.49 3.44
CA ARG A 89 7.25 16.42 4.20
C ARG A 89 7.82 15.80 5.47
N ALA A 90 7.13 14.82 6.03
CA ALA A 90 7.56 14.13 7.23
C ALA A 90 8.46 12.95 6.81
N ASN A 91 9.76 13.21 6.74
CA ASN A 91 10.77 12.18 6.50
C ASN A 91 11.72 12.08 7.70
N ASN A 92 12.23 10.87 7.95
CA ASN A 92 13.27 10.64 8.95
C ASN A 92 14.51 10.14 8.21
N HIS A 93 15.46 11.04 7.92
CA HIS A 93 16.71 10.68 7.22
C HIS A 93 16.49 9.97 5.86
N GLY A 94 15.43 10.34 5.14
CA GLY A 94 15.07 9.71 3.87
C GLY A 94 14.23 8.44 3.99
N GLU A 95 13.99 7.94 5.21
CA GLU A 95 13.05 6.86 5.49
C GLU A 95 11.65 7.41 5.73
N GLY A 96 10.66 6.79 5.08
CA GLY A 96 9.23 7.10 5.23
C GLY A 96 8.48 6.02 6.00
N GLY A 97 7.19 6.24 6.20
CA GLY A 97 6.29 5.26 6.81
C GLY A 97 6.13 5.40 8.33
N ILE A 98 5.19 4.62 8.87
CA ILE A 98 4.74 4.74 10.26
C ILE A 98 5.86 4.53 11.28
N MET A 99 6.80 3.62 11.03
CA MET A 99 7.92 3.34 11.95
C MET A 99 8.97 4.45 11.95
N ALA A 100 9.29 5.00 10.78
CA ALA A 100 10.22 6.12 10.63
C ALA A 100 9.66 7.40 11.30
N LEU A 101 8.35 7.65 11.13
CA LEU A 101 7.66 8.77 11.77
C LEU A 101 7.53 8.61 13.28
N LEU A 102 7.25 7.38 13.76
CA LEU A 102 7.22 7.09 15.18
C LEU A 102 8.59 7.28 15.82
N ALA A 103 9.67 6.85 15.16
CA ALA A 103 11.04 7.05 15.63
C ALA A 103 11.37 8.54 15.72
N LEU A 104 11.04 9.34 14.70
CA LEU A 104 11.25 10.79 14.69
C LEU A 104 10.43 11.51 15.77
N ALA A 105 9.16 11.12 15.97
CA ALA A 105 8.31 11.67 17.01
C ALA A 105 8.83 11.30 18.41
N ALA A 106 9.26 10.05 18.61
CA ALA A 106 9.80 9.59 19.88
C ALA A 106 11.16 10.23 20.22
N SER A 107 12.01 10.47 19.22
CA SER A 107 13.29 11.18 19.41
C SER A 107 13.09 12.66 19.72
N SER A 108 12.09 13.30 19.12
CA SER A 108 11.75 14.71 19.37
C SER A 108 11.27 14.99 20.81
N VAL A 109 10.82 13.95 21.52
CA VAL A 109 10.34 14.05 22.91
C VAL A 109 11.19 13.21 23.86
N ALA A 110 12.46 12.99 23.55
CA ALA A 110 13.38 12.17 24.35
C ALA A 110 13.52 12.66 25.80
N THR A 111 13.37 13.97 26.04
CA THR A 111 13.46 14.60 27.37
C THR A 111 12.21 14.44 28.23
N ARG A 112 11.06 13.96 27.69
CA ARG A 112 9.83 13.73 28.48
C ARG A 112 9.41 12.26 28.46
N PRO A 113 9.79 11.46 29.48
CA PRO A 113 9.63 10.00 29.45
C PRO A 113 8.17 9.53 29.39
N ARG A 114 7.23 10.26 30.02
CA ARG A 114 5.80 9.92 29.97
C ARG A 114 5.21 10.09 28.57
N LEU A 115 5.52 11.21 27.91
CA LEU A 115 5.01 11.52 26.57
C LEU A 115 5.65 10.61 25.51
N ARG A 116 6.94 10.29 25.64
CA ARG A 116 7.61 9.29 24.81
C ARG A 116 6.93 7.92 24.92
N ARG A 117 6.62 7.45 26.13
CA ARG A 117 5.94 6.16 26.34
C ARG A 117 4.53 6.15 25.75
N ALA A 118 3.78 7.24 25.91
CA ALA A 118 2.47 7.41 25.29
C ALA A 118 2.55 7.37 23.75
N LEU A 119 3.49 8.13 23.16
CA LEU A 119 3.73 8.13 21.71
C LEU A 119 4.08 6.74 21.18
N LEU A 120 4.94 5.99 21.88
CA LEU A 120 5.27 4.62 21.50
C LEU A 120 4.05 3.69 21.56
N MET A 121 3.20 3.79 22.58
CA MET A 121 1.97 3.00 22.64
C MET A 121 0.99 3.34 21.51
N VAL A 122 0.84 4.63 21.20
CA VAL A 122 0.03 5.07 20.05
C VAL A 122 0.63 4.56 18.74
N GLY A 123 1.96 4.57 18.62
CA GLY A 123 2.66 4.04 17.46
C GLY A 123 2.48 2.53 17.26
N VAL A 124 2.57 1.75 18.33
CA VAL A 124 2.31 0.30 18.30
C VAL A 124 0.85 0.02 17.94
N MET A 125 -0.10 0.79 18.50
CA MET A 125 -1.50 0.70 18.11
C MET A 125 -1.69 1.01 16.62
N GLY A 126 -1.08 2.08 16.11
CA GLY A 126 -1.13 2.44 14.70
C GLY A 126 -0.52 1.36 13.80
N ALA A 127 0.57 0.73 14.22
CA ALA A 127 1.19 -0.37 13.50
C ALA A 127 0.30 -1.61 13.44
N ALA A 128 -0.40 -1.92 14.55
CA ALA A 128 -1.35 -3.02 14.59
C ALA A 128 -2.56 -2.77 13.68
N LEU A 129 -3.09 -1.54 13.66
CA LEU A 129 -4.17 -1.14 12.74
C LEU A 129 -3.74 -1.22 11.28
N PHE A 130 -2.53 -0.76 10.96
CA PHE A 130 -1.95 -0.86 9.61
C PHE A 130 -1.78 -2.32 9.18
N PHE A 131 -1.33 -3.19 10.09
CA PHE A 131 -1.22 -4.62 9.80
C PHE A 131 -2.60 -5.25 9.57
N GLY A 132 -3.60 -4.87 10.35
CA GLY A 132 -4.99 -5.30 10.13
C GLY A 132 -5.50 -4.90 8.74
N ASP A 133 -5.28 -3.64 8.34
CA ASP A 133 -5.65 -3.13 7.02
C ASP A 133 -4.93 -3.91 5.90
N SER A 134 -3.63 -4.19 6.06
CA SER A 134 -2.86 -4.96 5.07
C SER A 134 -3.34 -6.41 4.86
N VAL A 135 -4.03 -6.98 5.85
CA VAL A 135 -4.62 -8.34 5.74
C VAL A 135 -6.03 -8.26 5.15
N ILE A 136 -6.78 -7.21 5.45
CA ILE A 136 -8.17 -7.04 4.99
C ILE A 136 -8.22 -6.67 3.51
N THR A 137 -7.35 -5.78 3.03
CA THR A 137 -7.41 -5.28 1.65
C THR A 137 -7.32 -6.39 0.58
N PRO A 138 -6.38 -7.35 0.63
CA PRO A 138 -6.34 -8.42 -0.39
C PRO A 138 -7.63 -9.23 -0.45
N ALA A 139 -8.26 -9.50 0.69
CA ALA A 139 -9.52 -10.22 0.76
C ALA A 139 -10.67 -9.40 0.13
N ILE A 140 -10.82 -8.13 0.50
CA ILE A 140 -11.87 -7.25 -0.03
C ILE A 140 -11.65 -6.97 -1.52
N SER A 141 -10.41 -6.77 -1.96
CA SER A 141 -10.05 -6.50 -3.35
C SER A 141 -10.42 -7.67 -4.26
N VAL A 142 -10.08 -8.91 -3.88
CA VAL A 142 -10.40 -10.10 -4.68
C VAL A 142 -11.91 -10.32 -4.71
N LEU A 143 -12.59 -10.20 -3.56
CA LEU A 143 -14.05 -10.34 -3.50
C LEU A 143 -14.75 -9.30 -4.39
N SER A 144 -14.36 -8.01 -4.28
CA SER A 144 -14.95 -6.92 -5.07
C SER A 144 -14.72 -7.10 -6.58
N ALA A 145 -13.56 -7.65 -6.98
CA ALA A 145 -13.28 -7.94 -8.38
C ALA A 145 -14.17 -9.06 -8.92
N VAL A 146 -14.43 -10.11 -8.13
CA VAL A 146 -15.28 -11.24 -8.52
C VAL A 146 -16.77 -10.84 -8.48
N GLU A 147 -17.21 -10.05 -7.51
CA GLU A 147 -18.56 -9.48 -7.48
C GLU A 147 -18.81 -8.53 -8.67
N GLY A 148 -17.81 -7.77 -9.09
CA GLY A 148 -17.89 -6.94 -10.30
C GLY A 148 -18.14 -7.77 -11.57
N LEU A 149 -17.66 -9.01 -11.63
CA LEU A 149 -17.90 -9.92 -12.75
C LEU A 149 -19.36 -10.41 -12.81
N GLU A 150 -20.00 -10.56 -11.65
CA GLU A 150 -21.42 -10.94 -11.55
C GLU A 150 -22.34 -9.90 -12.20
N ALA A 151 -22.00 -8.61 -12.09
CA ALA A 151 -22.75 -7.53 -12.73
C ALA A 151 -22.79 -7.66 -14.27
N ALA A 152 -21.77 -8.27 -14.87
CA ALA A 152 -21.73 -8.56 -16.31
C ALA A 152 -22.36 -9.91 -16.68
N ALA A 153 -22.40 -10.87 -15.76
CA ALA A 153 -22.93 -12.22 -16.00
C ALA A 153 -23.65 -12.79 -14.73
N PRO A 154 -24.98 -12.66 -14.63
CA PRO A 154 -25.75 -13.03 -13.43
C PRO A 154 -25.70 -14.52 -13.05
N GLY A 155 -25.30 -15.40 -13.99
CA GLY A 155 -25.15 -16.84 -13.76
C GLY A 155 -23.95 -17.21 -12.88
N LEU A 156 -23.06 -16.26 -12.56
CA LEU A 156 -21.86 -16.51 -11.76
C LEU A 156 -22.05 -16.37 -10.25
N LYS A 157 -23.24 -15.96 -9.76
CA LYS A 157 -23.54 -15.76 -8.32
C LYS A 157 -23.04 -16.89 -7.42
N THR A 158 -23.33 -18.14 -7.78
CA THR A 158 -22.96 -19.32 -6.98
C THR A 158 -21.44 -19.58 -6.95
N TYR A 159 -20.71 -19.05 -7.93
CA TYR A 159 -19.26 -19.24 -8.06
C TYR A 159 -18.42 -18.12 -7.45
N VAL A 160 -19.03 -17.00 -7.03
CA VAL A 160 -18.30 -15.86 -6.45
C VAL A 160 -17.45 -16.28 -5.23
N ILE A 161 -18.08 -16.94 -4.25
CA ILE A 161 -17.40 -17.37 -3.01
C ILE A 161 -16.32 -18.44 -3.30
N PRO A 162 -16.59 -19.53 -4.04
CA PRO A 162 -15.56 -20.54 -4.38
C PRO A 162 -14.36 -19.97 -5.13
N VAL A 163 -14.59 -19.10 -6.13
CA VAL A 163 -13.52 -18.49 -6.94
C VAL A 163 -12.68 -17.54 -6.10
N THR A 164 -13.32 -16.75 -5.23
CA THR A 164 -12.61 -15.83 -4.32
C THR A 164 -11.72 -16.62 -3.36
N LEU A 165 -12.22 -17.70 -2.75
CA LEU A 165 -11.44 -18.56 -1.87
C LEU A 165 -10.29 -19.25 -2.62
N ALA A 166 -10.54 -19.78 -3.81
CA ALA A 166 -9.52 -20.41 -4.63
C ALA A 166 -8.41 -19.41 -5.02
N ALA A 167 -8.78 -18.18 -5.40
CA ALA A 167 -7.84 -17.12 -5.74
C ALA A 167 -7.00 -16.70 -4.54
N LEU A 168 -7.61 -16.52 -3.36
CA LEU A 168 -6.88 -16.20 -2.13
C LEU A 168 -5.93 -17.33 -1.72
N ILE A 169 -6.38 -18.58 -1.76
CA ILE A 169 -5.52 -19.73 -1.46
C ILE A 169 -4.34 -19.79 -2.43
N ALA A 170 -4.59 -19.67 -3.74
CA ALA A 170 -3.53 -19.68 -4.74
C ALA A 170 -2.53 -18.52 -4.57
N LEU A 171 -3.01 -17.33 -4.23
CA LEU A 171 -2.17 -16.13 -4.05
C LEU A 171 -1.31 -16.19 -2.78
N PHE A 172 -1.81 -16.77 -1.69
CA PHE A 172 -1.13 -16.78 -0.39
C PHE A 172 -0.40 -18.09 -0.06
N VAL A 173 -0.67 -19.19 -0.77
CA VAL A 173 0.06 -20.47 -0.63
C VAL A 173 1.28 -20.55 -1.56
N MET A 174 1.27 -19.82 -2.68
CA MET A 174 2.39 -19.71 -3.63
C MET A 174 3.47 -18.74 -3.11
#